data_AF-A0A956INM1-F1
#
_entry.id   AF-A0A956INM1-F1
#
_cell.length_a   1.000
_cell.length_b   1.000
_cell.length_c   1.000
_cell.angle_alpha   90.00
_cell.angle_beta   90.00
_cell.angle_gamma   90.00
#
_symmetry.space_group_name_H-M   'P 1'
#
loop_
_entity.id
_entity.type
_entity.pdbx_description
1 polymer ?
#
loop_
_entity_poly.entity_id
_entity_poly.type
_entity_poly.pdbx_seq_one_letter_code
_entity_poly.pdbx_strand_id
1 'polypeptide(L)'
;MFPLALRSRGRAPWLGLWLLFVACAGAPTPQTPPAAEPAPVANDASESTTDHVVEDGFELSIRTSEVKAGSEATAEVELLSKKPFKCNDKYPYKFTTKASDGLELSAPVVTRDQATISHDRVLMKIPFKATQTGAHTLSGQFAFSICTSDQCRIEKRDLSLRIDAE
;
A
#
# COMPACT_ATOMS: atom_id res chain seq x y z
N MET A 1 18.74 30.86 -37.99
CA MET A 1 18.24 31.04 -39.37
C MET A 1 17.43 29.79 -39.71
N PHE A 2 16.16 29.96 -40.09
CA PHE A 2 15.13 28.95 -40.44
C PHE A 2 15.58 27.99 -41.58
N PRO A 3 14.90 26.85 -41.89
CA PRO A 3 13.47 26.56 -41.63
C PRO A 3 13.18 25.14 -41.06
N LEU A 4 12.17 24.90 -40.22
CA LEU A 4 10.72 24.77 -40.49
C LEU A 4 10.36 24.00 -41.79
N ALA A 5 10.19 22.67 -41.68
CA ALA A 5 9.50 21.87 -42.68
C ALA A 5 8.25 21.21 -42.07
N LEU A 6 7.13 21.60 -42.66
CA LEU A 6 5.75 21.22 -42.40
C LEU A 6 5.35 20.06 -43.32
N ARG A 7 4.29 19.32 -42.93
CA ARG A 7 3.49 18.33 -43.70
C ARG A 7 4.07 16.90 -43.64
N SER A 8 3.27 15.82 -43.65
CA SER A 8 1.93 15.66 -44.19
C SER A 8 1.08 14.60 -43.49
N ARG A 9 -0.23 14.77 -43.65
CA ARG A 9 -1.37 13.91 -43.34
C ARG A 9 -1.21 12.47 -43.85
N GLY A 10 -1.75 11.51 -43.08
CA GLY A 10 -2.10 10.16 -43.55
C GLY A 10 -3.43 9.70 -42.94
N ARG A 11 -4.53 9.90 -43.68
CA ARG A 11 -5.84 9.25 -43.48
C ARG A 11 -5.77 7.88 -44.16
N ALA A 12 -6.24 6.82 -43.51
CA ALA A 12 -6.69 5.61 -44.20
C ALA A 12 -8.03 5.15 -43.61
N PRO A 13 -9.08 4.99 -44.43
CA PRO A 13 -10.37 4.46 -44.04
C PRO A 13 -10.40 2.94 -44.24
N TRP A 14 -11.02 2.21 -43.33
CA TRP A 14 -11.41 0.82 -43.59
C TRP A 14 -12.94 0.73 -43.52
N LEU A 15 -13.54 0.78 -44.72
CA LEU A 15 -14.86 0.24 -45.00
C LEU A 15 -14.75 -1.30 -45.05
N GLY A 16 -15.67 -1.98 -44.38
CA GLY A 16 -15.95 -3.41 -44.55
C GLY A 16 -17.23 -3.73 -43.78
N LEU A 17 -18.40 -3.49 -44.38
CA LEU A 17 -19.17 -4.39 -45.24
C LEU A 17 -19.82 -5.57 -44.47
N TRP A 18 -21.03 -5.29 -44.00
CA TRP A 18 -22.27 -6.09 -44.12
C TRP A 18 -22.17 -7.62 -44.05
N LEU A 19 -22.81 -8.18 -43.02
CA LEU A 19 -23.57 -9.44 -43.12
C LEU A 19 -24.89 -9.30 -42.34
N LEU A 20 -25.99 -9.46 -43.08
CA LEU A 20 -27.36 -9.52 -42.60
C LEU A 20 -27.54 -10.72 -41.67
N PHE A 21 -28.22 -10.50 -40.53
CA PHE A 21 -28.97 -11.57 -39.87
C PHE A 21 -30.44 -11.17 -39.72
N VAL A 22 -31.24 -12.20 -39.96
CA VAL A 22 -32.68 -12.23 -40.22
C VAL A 22 -33.50 -12.06 -38.93
N ALA A 23 -34.69 -11.50 -39.11
CA ALA A 23 -35.69 -11.12 -38.12
C ALA A 23 -36.18 -12.24 -37.19
N CYS A 24 -36.48 -11.87 -35.95
CA CYS A 24 -37.48 -12.56 -35.12
C CYS A 24 -38.29 -11.50 -34.36
N ALA A 25 -39.61 -11.54 -34.54
CA ALA A 25 -40.57 -10.61 -33.97
C ALA A 25 -40.78 -10.86 -32.47
N GLY A 26 -40.66 -9.80 -31.66
CA GLY A 26 -41.01 -9.78 -30.24
C GLY A 26 -41.34 -8.35 -29.82
N ALA A 27 -42.55 -8.14 -29.28
CA ALA A 27 -43.09 -6.84 -28.90
C ALA A 27 -42.32 -6.23 -27.70
N PRO A 28 -42.06 -4.90 -27.68
CA PRO A 28 -41.50 -4.26 -26.50
C PRO A 28 -42.61 -3.81 -25.54
N THR A 29 -42.63 -4.43 -24.37
CA THR A 29 -43.26 -3.90 -23.16
C THR A 29 -42.50 -2.64 -22.72
N PRO A 30 -43.14 -1.52 -22.37
CA PRO A 30 -42.44 -0.36 -21.83
C PRO A 30 -41.92 -0.68 -20.42
N GLN A 31 -40.60 -0.92 -20.30
CA GLN A 31 -39.93 -1.00 -19.02
C GLN A 31 -39.63 0.41 -18.52
N THR A 32 -40.28 0.76 -17.42
CA THR A 32 -39.96 1.89 -16.53
C THR A 32 -38.45 1.93 -16.23
N PRO A 33 -37.76 3.06 -16.39
CA PRO A 33 -36.37 3.17 -15.96
C PRO A 33 -36.29 2.91 -14.44
N PRO A 34 -35.45 1.97 -13.98
CA PRO A 34 -35.19 1.81 -12.56
C PRO A 34 -34.58 3.11 -12.02
N ALA A 35 -35.18 3.59 -10.94
CA ALA A 35 -34.71 4.72 -10.15
C ALA A 35 -33.24 4.50 -9.81
N ALA A 36 -32.43 5.54 -10.03
CA ALA A 36 -31.02 5.58 -9.68
C ALA A 36 -30.85 5.22 -8.20
N GLU A 37 -30.23 4.07 -7.97
CA GLU A 37 -29.71 3.67 -6.67
C GLU A 37 -28.64 4.69 -6.27
N PRO A 38 -28.74 5.35 -5.11
CA PRO A 38 -27.70 6.27 -4.66
C PRO A 38 -26.40 5.48 -4.47
N ALA A 39 -25.35 5.95 -5.14
CA ALA A 39 -24.00 5.42 -5.00
C ALA A 39 -23.59 5.37 -3.51
N PRO A 40 -22.86 4.33 -3.07
CA PRO A 40 -22.39 4.24 -1.71
C PRO A 40 -21.56 5.48 -1.39
N VAL A 41 -21.98 6.20 -0.35
CA VAL A 41 -21.17 7.19 0.34
C VAL A 41 -19.81 6.57 0.63
N ALA A 42 -18.78 7.22 0.10
CA ALA A 42 -17.40 6.97 0.48
C ALA A 42 -17.34 7.09 2.01
N ASN A 43 -17.15 5.96 2.69
CA ASN A 43 -16.77 6.00 4.09
C ASN A 43 -15.44 6.74 4.15
N ASP A 44 -15.55 7.92 4.72
CA ASP A 44 -14.48 8.75 5.27
C ASP A 44 -13.31 7.86 5.69
N ALA A 45 -12.20 7.97 4.95
CA ALA A 45 -10.92 7.43 5.33
C ALA A 45 -10.42 8.25 6.52
N SER A 46 -11.01 7.98 7.69
CA SER A 46 -10.43 8.35 8.96
C SER A 46 -9.11 7.62 9.02
N GLU A 47 -8.03 8.34 8.73
CA GLU A 47 -6.63 7.91 8.88
C GLU A 47 -6.40 7.59 10.35
N SER A 48 -6.85 6.40 10.74
CA SER A 48 -6.55 5.82 12.03
C SER A 48 -5.05 5.56 12.04
N THR A 49 -4.34 6.32 12.87
CA THR A 49 -2.92 6.09 13.10
C THR A 49 -2.81 4.78 13.87
N THR A 50 -2.75 3.65 13.14
CA THR A 50 -2.58 2.33 13.76
C THR A 50 -1.10 2.05 13.85
N ASP A 51 -0.50 2.47 14.96
CA ASP A 51 0.88 2.18 15.32
C ASP A 51 1.03 0.79 15.95
N HIS A 52 -0.08 0.18 16.37
CA HIS A 52 -0.13 -1.13 17.03
C HIS A 52 -1.31 -1.99 16.56
N VAL A 53 -1.06 -3.26 16.28
CA VAL A 53 -2.05 -4.26 15.87
C VAL A 53 -1.86 -5.53 16.69
N VAL A 54 -2.93 -6.00 17.33
CA VAL A 54 -2.92 -7.21 18.15
C VAL A 54 -3.95 -8.20 17.63
N GLU A 55 -3.49 -9.41 17.31
CA GLU A 55 -4.35 -10.51 16.86
C GLU A 55 -3.99 -11.83 17.52
N ASP A 56 -4.78 -12.87 17.27
CA ASP A 56 -4.58 -14.19 17.86
C ASP A 56 -3.22 -14.80 17.50
N GLY A 57 -2.74 -14.57 16.26
CA GLY A 57 -1.51 -15.18 15.74
C GLY A 57 -0.24 -14.34 15.92
N PHE A 58 -0.38 -13.03 16.14
CA PHE A 58 0.75 -12.11 16.20
C PHE A 58 0.40 -10.78 16.85
N GLU A 59 1.43 -9.99 17.09
CA GLU A 59 1.37 -8.59 17.46
C GLU A 59 2.35 -7.82 16.57
N LEU A 60 1.93 -6.66 16.09
CA LEU A 60 2.71 -5.83 15.19
C LEU A 60 2.72 -4.39 15.73
N SER A 61 3.88 -3.78 15.81
CA SER A 61 4.04 -2.38 16.24
C SER A 61 5.00 -1.62 15.33
N ILE A 62 4.81 -0.31 15.24
CA ILE A 62 5.79 0.63 14.68
C ILE A 62 6.07 1.73 15.72
N ARG A 63 7.35 2.05 15.93
CA ARG A 63 7.77 3.08 16.88
C ARG A 63 9.02 3.79 16.40
N THR A 64 9.29 4.96 16.97
CA THR A 64 10.57 5.67 16.80
C THR A 64 11.03 6.19 18.16
N SER A 65 12.34 6.40 18.30
CA SER A 65 12.88 7.23 19.37
C SER A 65 12.67 8.71 19.07
N GLU A 66 13.07 9.59 19.98
CA GLU A 66 13.11 11.05 19.80
C GLU A 66 13.74 11.43 18.45
N VAL A 67 13.07 12.34 17.73
CA VAL A 67 13.46 12.78 16.39
C VAL A 67 13.75 14.27 16.43
N LYS A 68 14.92 14.65 15.89
CA LYS A 68 15.29 16.05 15.71
C LYS A 68 15.19 16.45 14.25
N ALA A 69 14.63 17.63 13.98
CA ALA A 69 14.62 18.17 12.64
C ALA A 69 16.05 18.33 12.09
N GLY A 70 16.22 18.02 10.81
CA GLY A 70 17.49 17.96 10.11
C GLY A 70 18.34 16.71 10.38
N SER A 71 17.94 15.83 11.30
CA SER A 71 18.73 14.64 11.70
C SER A 71 18.18 13.34 11.12
N GLU A 72 19.09 12.38 10.93
CA GLU A 72 18.71 10.99 10.64
C GLU A 72 18.13 10.33 11.88
N ALA A 73 17.08 9.53 11.67
CA ALA A 73 16.39 8.76 12.69
C ALA A 73 16.01 7.39 12.12
N THR A 74 15.49 6.52 12.98
CA THR A 74 15.08 5.16 12.60
C THR A 74 13.77 4.81 13.25
N ALA A 75 12.79 4.43 12.43
CA ALA A 75 11.59 3.77 12.91
C ALA A 75 11.80 2.26 12.94
N GLU A 76 11.26 1.61 13.96
CA GLU A 76 11.32 0.17 14.14
C GLU A 76 9.92 -0.43 13.96
N VAL A 77 9.79 -1.33 12.99
CA VAL A 77 8.62 -2.21 12.87
C VAL A 77 8.95 -3.52 13.55
N GLU A 78 8.16 -3.89 14.55
CA GLU A 78 8.33 -5.11 15.32
C GLU A 78 7.13 -6.04 15.16
N LEU A 79 7.39 -7.24 14.67
CA LEU A 79 6.45 -8.36 14.65
C LEU A 79 6.82 -9.34 15.76
N LEU A 80 5.86 -9.71 16.60
CA LEU A 80 5.94 -10.80 17.56
C LEU A 80 4.93 -11.87 17.17
N SER A 81 5.38 -13.08 16.86
CA SER A 81 4.48 -14.21 16.60
C SER A 81 4.02 -14.83 17.90
N LYS A 82 2.74 -15.18 17.99
CA LYS A 82 2.16 -15.90 19.13
C LYS A 82 2.05 -17.38 18.83
N LYS A 83 2.23 -18.22 19.85
CA LYS A 83 2.05 -19.68 19.69
C LYS A 83 0.63 -19.99 19.18
N PRO A 84 0.47 -21.00 18.31
CA PRO A 84 1.47 -21.96 17.83
C PRO A 84 2.32 -21.47 16.63
N PHE A 85 2.23 -20.20 16.28
CA PHE A 85 2.94 -19.64 15.14
C PHE A 85 4.39 -19.25 15.46
N LYS A 86 5.23 -19.24 14.42
CA LYS A 86 6.60 -18.74 14.38
C LYS A 86 6.80 -17.83 13.17
N CYS A 87 7.81 -16.97 13.22
CA CYS A 87 8.22 -16.15 12.09
C CYS A 87 8.80 -17.02 10.95
N ASN A 88 8.36 -16.79 9.71
CA ASN A 88 8.79 -17.54 8.54
C ASN A 88 10.18 -17.09 8.06
N ASP A 89 11.18 -17.98 8.10
CA ASP A 89 12.55 -17.68 7.64
C ASP A 89 12.71 -17.71 6.11
N LYS A 90 11.73 -18.23 5.36
CA LYS A 90 11.78 -18.35 3.88
C LYS A 90 11.01 -17.27 3.15
N TYR A 91 9.94 -16.74 3.74
CA TYR A 91 9.11 -15.72 3.11
C TYR A 91 9.72 -14.32 3.32
N PRO A 92 9.67 -13.43 2.31
CA PRO A 92 10.22 -12.08 2.44
C PRO A 92 9.42 -11.26 3.45
N TYR A 93 10.14 -10.55 4.32
CA TYR A 93 9.60 -9.43 5.08
C TYR A 93 9.78 -8.15 4.29
N LYS A 94 8.70 -7.39 4.09
CA LYS A 94 8.72 -6.17 3.28
C LYS A 94 7.84 -5.10 3.90
N PHE A 95 8.38 -3.91 4.09
CA PHE A 95 7.62 -2.71 4.41
C PHE A 95 7.61 -1.75 3.23
N THR A 96 6.43 -1.40 2.73
CA THR A 96 6.28 -0.41 1.65
C THR A 96 5.91 0.91 2.29
N THR A 97 6.89 1.81 2.39
CA THR A 97 6.79 3.06 3.15
C THR A 97 6.05 4.14 2.37
N LYS A 98 5.34 4.99 3.11
CA LYS A 98 4.78 6.26 2.69
C LYS A 98 5.11 7.29 3.76
N ALA A 99 5.53 8.47 3.35
CA ALA A 99 5.87 9.56 4.26
C ALA A 99 5.01 10.78 3.91
N SER A 100 4.58 11.52 4.93
CA SER A 100 4.09 12.88 4.73
C SER A 100 5.23 13.80 4.29
N ASP A 101 4.87 15.00 3.83
CA ASP A 101 5.84 16.08 3.67
C ASP A 101 6.63 16.28 4.97
N GLY A 102 7.91 16.65 4.85
CA GLY A 102 8.79 16.83 6.00
C GLY A 102 9.57 15.57 6.42
N LEU A 103 9.27 14.39 5.88
CA LEU A 103 10.06 13.17 6.08
C LEU A 103 10.69 12.68 4.78
N GLU A 104 12.01 12.54 4.78
CA GLU A 104 12.78 11.95 3.68
C GLU A 104 13.09 10.48 4.01
N LEU A 105 12.67 9.57 3.14
CA LEU A 105 12.87 8.14 3.31
C LEU A 105 14.09 7.69 2.50
N SER A 106 14.96 6.90 3.11
CA SER A 106 16.15 6.37 2.42
C SER A 106 15.79 5.41 1.29
N ALA A 107 14.68 4.69 1.43
CA ALA A 107 14.15 3.78 0.43
C ALA A 107 12.61 3.72 0.52
N PRO A 108 11.90 3.59 -0.63
CA PRO A 108 10.45 3.43 -0.65
C PRO A 108 9.99 2.03 -0.23
N VAL A 109 10.92 1.06 -0.19
CA VAL A 109 10.66 -0.32 0.18
C VAL A 109 11.82 -0.80 1.05
N VAL A 110 11.50 -1.24 2.25
CA VAL A 110 12.46 -1.86 3.19
C VAL A 110 12.24 -3.37 3.16
N THR A 111 13.32 -4.12 2.97
CA THR A 111 13.30 -5.58 2.83
C THR A 111 13.95 -6.25 4.06
N ARG A 112 13.97 -7.58 4.04
CA ARG A 112 14.64 -8.43 5.03
C ARG A 112 16.08 -8.03 5.36
N ASP A 113 16.80 -7.40 4.43
CA ASP A 113 18.21 -7.00 4.65
C ASP A 113 18.37 -5.97 5.79
N GLN A 114 17.29 -5.25 6.10
CA GLN A 114 17.22 -4.30 7.21
C GLN A 114 16.49 -4.86 8.43
N ALA A 115 16.27 -6.18 8.47
CA ALA A 115 15.52 -6.85 9.53
C ALA A 115 16.36 -7.88 10.29
N THR A 116 16.22 -7.88 11.61
CA THR A 116 16.70 -8.95 12.48
C THR A 116 15.56 -9.94 12.70
N ILE A 117 15.77 -11.22 12.37
CA ILE A 117 14.73 -12.25 12.42
C ILE A 117 15.16 -13.34 13.40
N SER A 118 14.34 -13.59 14.42
CA SER A 118 14.40 -14.75 15.30
C SER A 118 13.21 -15.69 15.03
N HIS A 119 13.11 -16.76 15.81
CA HIS A 119 12.00 -17.71 15.71
C HIS A 119 10.63 -17.05 15.96
N ASP A 120 10.55 -16.10 16.89
CA ASP A 120 9.32 -15.52 17.39
C ASP A 120 9.20 -14.00 17.16
N ARG A 121 10.25 -13.36 16.64
CA ARG A 121 10.33 -11.91 16.50
C ARG A 121 10.98 -11.50 15.19
N VAL A 122 10.46 -10.44 14.59
CA VAL A 122 11.13 -9.69 13.51
C VAL A 122 11.21 -8.23 13.89
N LEU A 123 12.40 -7.65 13.82
CA LEU A 123 12.64 -6.23 14.03
C LEU A 123 13.21 -5.63 12.75
N MET A 124 12.42 -4.82 12.04
CA MET A 124 12.81 -4.14 10.80
C MET A 124 13.07 -2.66 11.06
N LYS A 125 14.23 -2.17 10.61
CA LYS A 125 14.66 -0.78 10.77
C LYS A 125 14.39 0.01 9.50
N ILE A 126 13.71 1.14 9.64
CA ILE A 126 13.35 2.04 8.55
C ILE A 126 14.10 3.36 8.77
N PRO A 127 15.22 3.60 8.06
CA PRO A 127 15.96 4.84 8.18
C PRO A 127 15.25 5.98 7.44
N PHE A 128 15.08 7.10 8.13
CA PHE A 128 14.47 8.31 7.59
C PHE A 128 15.16 9.56 8.13
N LYS A 129 14.91 10.71 7.52
CA LYS A 129 15.35 12.02 7.99
C LYS A 129 14.15 12.95 8.11
N ALA A 130 13.96 13.54 9.29
CA ALA A 130 13.02 14.63 9.44
C ALA A 130 13.66 15.91 8.89
N THR A 131 13.08 16.50 7.85
CA THR A 131 13.59 17.72 7.20
C THR A 131 12.98 18.98 7.80
N GLN A 132 11.86 18.86 8.51
CA GLN A 132 11.12 19.97 9.12
C GLN A 132 10.74 19.62 10.56
N THR A 133 10.63 20.64 11.42
CA THR A 133 10.07 20.50 12.77
C THR A 133 8.55 20.30 12.69
N GLY A 134 7.97 19.71 13.73
CA GLY A 134 6.55 19.50 13.88
C GLY A 134 6.11 18.07 13.61
N ALA A 135 4.82 17.92 13.37
CA ALA A 135 4.15 16.64 13.26
C ALA A 135 4.18 16.10 11.84
N HIS A 136 4.67 14.88 11.70
CA HIS A 136 4.76 14.14 10.45
C HIS A 136 4.19 12.73 10.61
N THR A 137 3.94 12.05 9.50
CA THR A 137 3.42 10.69 9.49
C THR A 137 4.29 9.79 8.63
N LEU A 138 4.80 8.72 9.25
CA LEU A 138 5.38 7.58 8.56
C LEU A 138 4.34 6.47 8.54
N SER A 139 3.85 6.09 7.36
CA SER A 139 2.92 4.98 7.19
C SER A 139 3.46 3.95 6.20
N GLY A 140 2.77 2.83 6.09
CA GLY A 140 3.12 1.83 5.09
C GLY A 140 2.46 0.50 5.32
N GLN A 141 2.69 -0.42 4.38
CA GLN A 141 2.17 -1.78 4.46
C GLN A 141 3.30 -2.75 4.78
N PHE A 142 3.17 -3.49 5.88
CA PHE A 142 4.05 -4.57 6.27
C PHE A 142 3.51 -5.91 5.76
N ALA A 143 4.23 -6.53 4.83
CA ALA A 143 3.95 -7.86 4.33
C ALA A 143 4.89 -8.87 5.01
N PHE A 144 4.31 -9.93 5.57
CA PHE A 144 5.03 -10.95 6.33
C PHE A 144 4.32 -12.30 6.27
N SER A 145 4.99 -13.34 6.79
CA SER A 145 4.36 -14.64 7.00
C SER A 145 4.70 -15.21 8.37
N ILE A 146 3.70 -15.80 9.01
CA ILE A 146 3.84 -16.59 10.23
C ILE A 146 3.38 -18.02 9.94
N CYS A 147 4.07 -19.01 10.50
CA CYS A 147 3.80 -20.42 10.21
C CYS A 147 3.60 -21.23 11.47
N THR A 148 2.77 -22.28 11.39
CA THR A 148 2.81 -23.40 12.33
C THR A 148 3.85 -24.43 11.86
N SER A 149 3.80 -25.66 12.39
CA SER A 149 4.54 -26.80 11.84
C SER A 149 4.14 -27.13 10.40
N ASP A 150 2.87 -26.92 10.05
CA ASP A 150 2.27 -27.52 8.86
C ASP A 150 1.79 -26.49 7.84
N GLN A 151 1.50 -25.26 8.26
CA GLN A 151 0.89 -24.23 7.41
C GLN A 151 1.46 -22.85 7.68
N CYS A 152 1.60 -22.05 6.61
CA CYS A 152 2.00 -20.65 6.69
C CYS A 152 0.84 -19.73 6.31
N ARG A 153 0.65 -18.68 7.10
CA ARG A 153 -0.26 -17.58 6.81
C ARG A 153 0.56 -16.41 6.28
N ILE A 154 0.12 -15.82 5.17
CA ILE A 154 0.70 -14.59 4.62
C ILE A 154 -0.23 -13.45 5.03
N GLU A 155 0.35 -12.42 5.62
CA GLU A 155 -0.38 -11.31 6.20
C GLU A 155 0.15 -10.00 5.61
N LYS A 156 -0.74 -9.01 5.54
CA LYS A 156 -0.42 -7.64 5.19
C LYS A 156 -1.14 -6.71 6.15
N ARG A 157 -0.39 -5.83 6.80
CA ARG A 157 -0.95 -4.87 7.75
C ARG A 157 -0.46 -3.49 7.44
N ASP A 158 -1.40 -2.56 7.39
CA ASP A 158 -1.08 -1.15 7.30
C ASP A 158 -0.72 -0.66 8.70
N LEU A 159 0.41 0.05 8.78
CA LEU A 159 0.88 0.70 9.99
C LEU A 159 1.03 2.19 9.72
N SER A 160 0.78 2.99 10.74
CA SER A 160 0.97 4.43 10.68
C SER A 160 1.51 4.92 12.01
N LEU A 161 2.61 5.66 11.95
CA LEU A 161 3.30 6.24 13.07
C LEU A 161 3.30 7.75 12.92
N ARG A 162 2.76 8.45 13.92
CA ARG A 162 2.97 9.88 14.08
C ARG A 162 4.37 10.12 14.62
N ILE A 163 5.09 11.06 14.01
CA ILE A 163 6.44 11.47 14.37
C ILE A 163 6.41 12.96 14.67
N ASP A 164 6.68 13.33 15.91
CA ASP A 164 6.86 14.72 16.30
C ASP A 164 8.37 15.02 16.29
N ALA A 165 8.82 15.83 15.34
CA ALA A 165 10.22 16.23 15.18
C ALA A 165 10.48 17.59 15.84
N GLU A 166 11.43 17.64 16.76
CA GLU A 166 11.80 18.85 17.51
C GLU A 166 13.00 19.60 16.91
#